data_AF-A0AAD1I0E1-F1
#
_entry.id   AF-A0AAD1I0E1-F1
#
_cell.length_a   1.000
_cell.length_b   1.000
_cell.length_c   1.000
_cell.angle_alpha   90.00
_cell.angle_beta   90.00
_cell.angle_gamma   90.00
#
_symmetry.space_group_name_H-M   'P 1'
#
loop_
_entity.id
_entity.type
_entity.pdbx_description
1 polymer ?
#
loop_
_entity_poly.entity_id
_entity_poly.type
_entity_poly.pdbx_seq_one_letter_code
_entity_poly.pdbx_strand_id
1 'polypeptide(L)'
;MEILLLGTGSADGWPNPFCRCASCRWAVDTGEIRAQTAALVDDVLLLDCGPEAPRSAMRHGRSLAPVRHILFTHGHPDHVGPAALLMRHWAGTAEPLDVVGPASALDQCRDWVGPDDPVRFVEVGPGDDVHLGAYRVRVLAAAHGSDIGGDAVLYDLESVGGRIFWATDTGPLPEETHAAVAGAAFDAVFLEETFGNHTGHGTEHHDLPAFAATVATLRRSGAIVEATEVVAVHLSHHNFTGSKLAAALMDSGARPGRDGEIVGASRPAQRRTLVLGGARSGKSAHAEALLAGEPAVTYLATGGMREGDPEWAERIRLHRGRRPHSWRTVETVDIADTLLTAETPVLLDCLGTWLTARMDLRRAWDDGGLDGVHADIDELVAAWRACPVRAVAVSNEVGSGVVPPTASGRLFRDLLGVLNARIATESDEVLLMVAGRPLRLPAQ
;
A
#
# COMPACT_ATOMS: atom_id res chain seq x y z
N MET A 1 -2.88 1.24 1.68
CA MET A 1 -4.07 0.37 1.69
C MET A 1 -4.54 0.31 3.14
N GLU A 2 -5.80 0.64 3.39
CA GLU A 2 -6.46 0.52 4.70
C GLU A 2 -7.15 -0.86 4.77
N ILE A 3 -6.84 -1.68 5.78
CA ILE A 3 -7.47 -2.98 5.99
C ILE A 3 -8.19 -2.96 7.34
N LEU A 4 -9.53 -2.90 7.32
CA LEU A 4 -10.35 -3.09 8.50
C LEU A 4 -10.62 -4.58 8.70
N LEU A 5 -10.17 -5.14 9.82
CA LEU A 5 -10.50 -6.51 10.22
C LEU A 5 -11.95 -6.55 10.72
N LEU A 6 -12.84 -7.15 9.92
CA LEU A 6 -14.25 -7.32 10.29
C LEU A 6 -14.44 -8.48 11.25
N GLY A 7 -13.58 -9.48 11.18
CA GLY A 7 -13.55 -10.59 12.12
C GLY A 7 -12.18 -11.24 12.11
N THR A 8 -11.84 -11.87 13.21
CA THR A 8 -10.53 -12.51 13.42
C THR A 8 -10.63 -13.87 14.10
N GLY A 9 -11.83 -14.39 14.26
CA GLY A 9 -12.12 -15.70 14.85
C GLY A 9 -12.22 -16.79 13.79
N SER A 10 -12.12 -18.04 14.25
CA SER A 10 -12.38 -19.23 13.43
C SER A 10 -13.85 -19.35 13.02
N ALA A 11 -14.20 -20.39 12.26
CA ALA A 11 -15.55 -20.66 11.78
C ALA A 11 -16.69 -20.55 12.80
N ASP A 12 -16.45 -20.97 14.04
CA ASP A 12 -17.40 -20.92 15.16
C ASP A 12 -17.34 -19.63 15.99
N GLY A 13 -16.48 -18.70 15.60
CA GLY A 13 -16.10 -17.51 16.36
C GLY A 13 -15.39 -17.83 17.66
N TRP A 14 -15.02 -16.79 18.40
CA TRP A 14 -14.48 -16.93 19.75
C TRP A 14 -15.09 -15.84 20.64
N PRO A 15 -15.94 -16.19 21.63
CA PRO A 15 -16.31 -17.54 22.09
C PRO A 15 -17.27 -18.30 21.18
N ASN A 16 -17.07 -19.62 21.10
CA ASN A 16 -18.07 -20.53 20.56
C ASN A 16 -19.30 -20.58 21.50
N PRO A 17 -20.52 -20.36 20.98
CA PRO A 17 -21.73 -20.21 21.79
C PRO A 17 -22.16 -21.47 22.53
N PHE A 18 -21.67 -22.65 22.12
CA PHE A 18 -21.97 -23.94 22.75
C PHE A 18 -20.80 -24.47 23.60
N CYS A 19 -19.63 -23.84 23.52
CA CYS A 19 -18.45 -24.27 24.24
C CYS A 19 -18.43 -23.76 25.68
N ARG A 20 -17.98 -24.63 26.59
CA ARG A 20 -17.79 -24.30 28.01
C ARG A 20 -16.32 -24.44 28.42
N CYS A 21 -15.37 -24.30 27.50
CA CYS A 21 -13.96 -24.34 27.87
C CYS A 21 -13.57 -23.09 28.68
N ALA A 22 -12.38 -23.10 29.30
CA ALA A 22 -11.89 -21.95 30.05
C ALA A 22 -11.70 -20.72 29.17
N SER A 23 -11.27 -20.90 27.91
CA SER A 23 -11.08 -19.82 26.94
C SER A 23 -12.38 -19.12 26.57
N CYS A 24 -13.44 -19.88 26.25
CA CYS A 24 -14.76 -19.31 25.94
C CYS A 24 -15.40 -18.62 27.14
N ARG A 25 -15.31 -19.20 28.35
CA ARG A 25 -15.79 -18.53 29.57
C ARG A 25 -15.09 -17.20 29.81
N TRP A 26 -13.76 -17.20 29.70
CA TRP A 26 -12.98 -15.96 29.84
C TRP A 26 -13.40 -14.90 28.82
N ALA A 27 -13.62 -15.28 27.57
CA ALA A 27 -14.04 -14.38 26.52
C ALA A 27 -15.42 -13.77 26.82
N VAL A 28 -16.39 -14.59 27.28
CA VAL A 28 -17.69 -14.11 27.77
C VAL A 28 -17.55 -13.15 28.96
N ASP A 29 -16.75 -13.51 29.96
CA ASP A 29 -16.58 -12.73 31.19
C ASP A 29 -15.90 -11.37 30.94
N THR A 30 -15.08 -11.28 29.88
CA THR A 30 -14.34 -10.07 29.52
C THR A 30 -14.95 -9.27 28.37
N GLY A 31 -15.93 -9.85 27.68
CA GLY A 31 -16.53 -9.26 26.48
C GLY A 31 -15.64 -9.32 25.23
N GLU A 32 -14.57 -10.13 25.25
CA GLU A 32 -13.77 -10.40 24.05
C GLU A 32 -14.60 -11.26 23.10
N ILE A 33 -14.93 -10.72 21.93
CA ILE A 33 -15.66 -11.42 20.87
C ILE A 33 -14.86 -11.26 19.58
N ARG A 34 -14.69 -12.38 18.88
CA ARG A 34 -14.11 -12.46 17.55
C ARG A 34 -15.12 -13.11 16.62
N ALA A 35 -15.60 -12.33 15.66
CA ALA A 35 -16.45 -12.78 14.57
C ALA A 35 -15.64 -13.59 13.56
N GLN A 36 -16.35 -14.32 12.70
CA GLN A 36 -15.77 -15.06 11.56
C GLN A 36 -14.83 -14.19 10.72
N THR A 37 -13.69 -14.76 10.33
CA THR A 37 -12.59 -14.01 9.69
C THR A 37 -13.02 -13.39 8.37
N ALA A 38 -12.89 -12.06 8.29
CA ALA A 38 -13.16 -11.28 7.09
C ALA A 38 -12.50 -9.91 7.23
N ALA A 39 -12.23 -9.25 6.10
CA ALA A 39 -11.67 -7.89 6.10
C ALA A 39 -12.27 -7.00 5.00
N LEU A 40 -12.29 -5.69 5.27
CA LEU A 40 -12.68 -4.66 4.32
C LEU A 40 -11.45 -3.83 3.95
N VAL A 41 -11.12 -3.81 2.67
CA VAL A 41 -9.95 -3.12 2.11
C VAL A 41 -10.42 -1.85 1.39
N ASP A 42 -9.88 -0.71 1.83
CA ASP A 42 -10.16 0.65 1.34
C ASP A 42 -11.67 0.96 1.16
N ASP A 43 -12.53 0.36 1.98
CA ASP A 43 -14.01 0.39 1.90
C ASP A 43 -14.64 -0.17 0.59
N VAL A 44 -13.83 -0.70 -0.34
CA VAL A 44 -14.28 -1.10 -1.69
C VAL A 44 -14.12 -2.58 -1.99
N LEU A 45 -13.27 -3.31 -1.28
CA LEU A 45 -13.01 -4.74 -1.50
C LEU A 45 -13.21 -5.51 -0.21
N LEU A 46 -14.04 -6.56 -0.24
CA LEU A 46 -14.20 -7.51 0.85
C LEU A 46 -13.33 -8.75 0.61
N LEU A 47 -12.52 -9.09 1.61
CA LEU A 47 -11.83 -10.38 1.73
C LEU A 47 -12.69 -11.27 2.61
N ASP A 48 -13.31 -12.26 1.98
CA ASP A 48 -14.41 -13.08 2.50
C ASP A 48 -15.64 -12.26 2.94
N CYS A 49 -16.79 -12.91 2.99
CA CYS A 49 -18.04 -12.29 3.38
C CYS A 49 -18.95 -13.30 4.08
N GLY A 50 -18.48 -13.80 5.22
CA GLY A 50 -19.24 -14.69 6.09
C GLY A 50 -20.55 -14.06 6.61
N PRO A 51 -21.44 -14.88 7.20
CA PRO A 51 -22.70 -14.43 7.80
C PRO A 51 -22.57 -13.24 8.77
N GLU A 52 -21.47 -13.14 9.50
CA GLU A 52 -21.24 -12.05 10.45
C GLU A 52 -20.68 -10.76 9.82
N ALA A 53 -20.00 -10.86 8.67
CA ALA A 53 -19.24 -9.74 8.08
C ALA A 53 -20.08 -8.48 7.83
N PRO A 54 -21.31 -8.54 7.25
CA PRO A 54 -22.14 -7.35 7.06
C PRO A 54 -22.50 -6.64 8.36
N ARG A 55 -22.76 -7.40 9.44
CA ARG A 55 -23.10 -6.83 10.74
C ARG A 55 -21.87 -6.34 11.48
N SER A 56 -20.74 -7.00 11.31
CA SER A 56 -19.49 -6.54 11.89
C SER A 56 -19.04 -5.19 11.31
N ALA A 57 -19.15 -5.01 9.98
CA ALA A 57 -18.89 -3.72 9.34
C ALA A 57 -19.71 -2.58 9.99
N MET A 58 -21.01 -2.82 10.24
CA MET A 58 -21.88 -1.86 10.92
C MET A 58 -21.43 -1.59 12.37
N ARG A 59 -21.03 -2.61 13.13
CA ARG A 59 -20.52 -2.46 14.51
C ARG A 59 -19.27 -1.58 14.56
N HIS A 60 -18.45 -1.64 13.51
CA HIS A 60 -17.24 -0.83 13.37
C HIS A 60 -17.48 0.48 12.58
N GLY A 61 -18.73 0.85 12.34
CA GLY A 61 -19.11 2.13 11.73
C GLY A 61 -18.73 2.27 10.25
N ARG A 62 -18.56 1.16 9.52
CA ARG A 62 -18.26 1.16 8.08
C ARG A 62 -19.44 0.69 7.25
N SER A 63 -19.77 1.44 6.21
CA SER A 63 -20.78 1.08 5.22
C SER A 63 -20.22 0.11 4.19
N LEU A 64 -20.99 -0.92 3.82
CA LEU A 64 -20.65 -1.81 2.70
C LEU A 64 -21.21 -1.33 1.34
N ALA A 65 -21.93 -0.20 1.31
CA ALA A 65 -22.45 0.36 0.06
C ALA A 65 -21.37 0.68 -1.01
N PRO A 66 -20.15 1.11 -0.64
CA PRO A 66 -19.09 1.39 -1.62
C PRO A 66 -18.42 0.13 -2.19
N VAL A 67 -18.68 -1.06 -1.63
CA VAL A 67 -18.04 -2.31 -2.07
C VAL A 67 -18.32 -2.57 -3.55
N ARG A 68 -17.25 -2.87 -4.28
CA ARG A 68 -17.21 -3.22 -5.71
C ARG A 68 -16.63 -4.60 -5.97
N HIS A 69 -15.92 -5.18 -5.00
CA HIS A 69 -15.30 -6.49 -5.15
C HIS A 69 -15.49 -7.32 -3.87
N ILE A 70 -15.85 -8.59 -4.02
CA ILE A 70 -15.81 -9.60 -2.95
C ILE A 70 -14.90 -10.72 -3.44
N LEU A 71 -13.89 -11.07 -2.64
CA LEU A 71 -12.96 -12.16 -2.92
C LEU A 71 -13.20 -13.24 -1.88
N PHE A 72 -13.69 -14.41 -2.29
CA PHE A 72 -13.86 -15.58 -1.44
C PHE A 72 -12.63 -16.48 -1.53
N THR A 73 -12.07 -16.86 -0.39
CA THR A 73 -10.94 -17.78 -0.30
C THR A 73 -11.36 -19.22 -0.60
N HIS A 74 -12.54 -19.64 -0.10
CA HIS A 74 -13.08 -20.97 -0.30
C HIS A 74 -14.58 -21.04 0.06
N GLY A 75 -15.22 -22.18 -0.17
CA GLY A 75 -16.67 -22.37 -0.03
C GLY A 75 -17.20 -22.69 1.38
N HIS A 76 -16.44 -22.50 2.45
CA HIS A 76 -16.95 -22.77 3.80
C HIS A 76 -17.98 -21.71 4.25
N PRO A 77 -19.00 -22.09 5.06
CA PRO A 77 -20.15 -21.24 5.39
C PRO A 77 -19.81 -20.02 6.26
N ASP A 78 -18.66 -20.01 6.91
CA ASP A 78 -18.12 -18.89 7.68
C ASP A 78 -17.35 -17.89 6.83
N HIS A 79 -16.97 -18.25 5.60
CA HIS A 79 -16.38 -17.34 4.61
C HIS A 79 -17.41 -16.87 3.57
N VAL A 80 -18.42 -17.71 3.27
CA VAL A 80 -19.45 -17.45 2.25
C VAL A 80 -20.83 -17.29 2.88
N GLY A 81 -21.25 -16.04 3.07
CA GLY A 81 -22.57 -15.63 3.53
C GLY A 81 -23.40 -15.00 2.40
N PRO A 82 -23.97 -15.78 1.48
CA PRO A 82 -24.58 -15.25 0.26
C PRO A 82 -25.83 -14.40 0.50
N ALA A 83 -26.43 -14.48 1.70
CA ALA A 83 -27.47 -13.56 2.15
C ALA A 83 -27.04 -12.08 2.10
N ALA A 84 -25.75 -11.77 2.14
CA ALA A 84 -25.22 -10.42 1.96
C ALA A 84 -25.57 -9.84 0.57
N LEU A 85 -25.59 -10.68 -0.48
CA LEU A 85 -25.95 -10.26 -1.84
C LEU A 85 -27.42 -9.86 -1.93
N LEU A 86 -28.30 -10.60 -1.23
CA LEU A 86 -29.71 -10.27 -1.12
C LEU A 86 -29.93 -8.96 -0.34
N MET A 87 -29.19 -8.74 0.75
CA MET A 87 -29.23 -7.46 1.49
C MET A 87 -28.83 -6.28 0.59
N ARG A 88 -27.80 -6.46 -0.26
CA ARG A 88 -27.37 -5.46 -1.23
C ARG A 88 -28.44 -5.20 -2.30
N HIS A 89 -29.06 -6.24 -2.84
CA HIS A 89 -30.16 -6.11 -3.80
C HIS A 89 -31.31 -5.27 -3.22
N TRP A 90 -31.72 -5.55 -1.97
CA TRP A 90 -32.77 -4.77 -1.30
C TRP A 90 -32.41 -3.30 -1.07
N ALA A 91 -31.12 -2.95 -1.03
CA ALA A 91 -30.68 -1.56 -0.92
C ALA A 91 -30.80 -0.79 -2.25
N GLY A 92 -31.10 -1.46 -3.37
CA GLY A 92 -31.26 -0.84 -4.68
C GLY A 92 -29.95 -0.34 -5.30
N THR A 93 -28.81 -0.94 -4.94
CA THR A 93 -27.49 -0.57 -5.45
C THR A 93 -27.37 -0.91 -6.94
N ALA A 94 -27.09 0.11 -7.77
CA ALA A 94 -27.01 -0.03 -9.23
C ALA A 94 -25.58 -0.24 -9.74
N GLU A 95 -24.58 0.00 -8.90
CA GLU A 95 -23.19 -0.10 -9.29
C GLU A 95 -22.76 -1.57 -9.47
N PRO A 96 -21.79 -1.86 -10.36
CA PRO A 96 -21.29 -3.23 -10.54
C PRO A 96 -20.62 -3.78 -9.28
N LEU A 97 -20.77 -5.09 -9.08
CA LEU A 97 -20.08 -5.88 -8.07
C LEU A 97 -19.39 -7.07 -8.74
N ASP A 98 -18.09 -7.22 -8.52
CA ASP A 98 -17.37 -8.44 -8.84
C ASP A 98 -17.41 -9.39 -7.64
N VAL A 99 -17.82 -10.64 -7.87
CA VAL A 99 -17.76 -11.74 -6.90
C VAL A 99 -16.75 -12.75 -7.43
N VAL A 100 -15.61 -12.83 -6.76
CA VAL A 100 -14.39 -13.52 -7.21
C VAL A 100 -14.06 -14.64 -6.26
N GLY A 101 -13.68 -15.81 -6.76
CA GLY A 101 -13.27 -16.94 -5.92
C GLY A 101 -13.34 -18.29 -6.64
N PRO A 102 -13.02 -19.38 -5.94
CA PRO A 102 -13.17 -20.73 -6.47
C PRO A 102 -14.61 -21.06 -6.84
N ALA A 103 -14.80 -21.96 -7.81
CA ALA A 103 -16.13 -22.35 -8.32
C ALA A 103 -17.11 -22.73 -7.20
N SER A 104 -16.63 -23.49 -6.21
CA SER A 104 -17.41 -23.95 -5.06
C SER A 104 -17.95 -22.84 -4.16
N ALA A 105 -17.24 -21.71 -4.05
CA ALA A 105 -17.71 -20.53 -3.34
C ALA A 105 -18.73 -19.77 -4.20
N LEU A 106 -18.44 -19.59 -5.49
CA LEU A 106 -19.30 -18.84 -6.41
C LEU A 106 -20.66 -19.50 -6.61
N ASP A 107 -20.69 -20.83 -6.72
CA ASP A 107 -21.92 -21.58 -6.93
C ASP A 107 -22.94 -21.39 -5.79
N GLN A 108 -22.47 -21.18 -4.56
CA GLN A 108 -23.33 -20.87 -3.41
C GLN A 108 -23.95 -19.47 -3.48
N CYS A 109 -23.37 -18.56 -4.26
CA CYS A 109 -23.83 -17.18 -4.42
C CYS A 109 -24.77 -16.99 -5.62
N ARG A 110 -24.67 -17.82 -6.66
CA ARG A 110 -25.42 -17.63 -7.92
C ARG A 110 -26.93 -17.56 -7.72
N ASP A 111 -27.47 -18.42 -6.85
CA ASP A 111 -28.91 -18.47 -6.57
C ASP A 111 -29.43 -17.27 -5.75
N TRP A 112 -28.55 -16.41 -5.26
CA TRP A 112 -28.89 -15.24 -4.44
C TRP A 112 -28.91 -13.93 -5.22
N VAL A 113 -28.65 -14.01 -6.53
CA VAL A 113 -28.51 -12.87 -7.43
C VAL A 113 -29.57 -12.98 -8.53
N GLY A 114 -30.32 -11.90 -8.74
CA GLY A 114 -31.30 -11.82 -9.81
C GLY A 114 -30.65 -11.71 -11.20
N PRO A 115 -31.38 -12.05 -12.28
CA PRO A 115 -30.84 -12.02 -13.64
C PRO A 115 -30.40 -10.62 -14.11
N ASP A 116 -30.99 -9.56 -13.54
CA ASP A 116 -30.71 -8.16 -13.88
C ASP A 116 -29.80 -7.47 -12.84
N ASP A 117 -29.37 -8.19 -11.80
CA ASP A 117 -28.48 -7.62 -10.80
C ASP A 117 -27.10 -7.35 -11.43
N PRO A 118 -26.47 -6.20 -11.14
CA PRO A 118 -25.19 -5.82 -11.72
C PRO A 118 -24.03 -6.58 -11.02
N VAL A 119 -24.07 -7.91 -11.02
CA VAL A 119 -23.10 -8.78 -10.36
C VAL A 119 -22.38 -9.62 -11.41
N ARG A 120 -21.06 -9.56 -11.41
CA ARG A 120 -20.18 -10.37 -12.27
C ARG A 120 -19.48 -11.41 -11.42
N PHE A 121 -19.67 -12.68 -11.77
CA PHE A 121 -18.93 -13.79 -11.17
C PHE A 121 -17.60 -14.00 -11.92
N VAL A 122 -16.49 -14.07 -11.18
CA VAL A 122 -15.15 -14.30 -11.72
C VAL A 122 -14.54 -15.50 -11.02
N GLU A 123 -14.61 -16.66 -11.68
CA GLU A 123 -13.99 -17.89 -11.18
C GLU A 123 -12.47 -17.79 -11.27
N VAL A 124 -11.79 -18.19 -10.20
CA VAL A 124 -10.33 -18.20 -10.11
C VAL A 124 -9.80 -19.46 -9.42
N GLY A 125 -8.58 -19.85 -9.77
CA GLY A 125 -7.82 -20.92 -9.13
C GLY A 125 -6.34 -20.55 -8.95
N PRO A 126 -5.55 -21.43 -8.28
CA PRO A 126 -4.13 -21.20 -8.07
C PRO A 126 -3.38 -20.93 -9.39
N GLY A 127 -2.58 -19.85 -9.41
CA GLY A 127 -1.81 -19.41 -10.57
C GLY A 127 -2.45 -18.28 -11.38
N ASP A 128 -3.73 -17.95 -11.12
CA ASP A 128 -4.39 -16.84 -11.80
C ASP A 128 -3.90 -15.46 -11.33
N ASP A 129 -4.01 -14.48 -12.21
CA ASP A 129 -3.65 -13.08 -11.99
C ASP A 129 -4.77 -12.17 -12.53
N VAL A 130 -5.51 -11.54 -11.62
CA VAL A 130 -6.74 -10.81 -11.94
C VAL A 130 -6.61 -9.35 -11.54
N HIS A 131 -7.13 -8.45 -12.37
CA HIS A 131 -7.17 -7.02 -12.10
C HIS A 131 -8.60 -6.58 -11.75
N LEU A 132 -8.77 -5.98 -10.58
CA LEU A 132 -10.03 -5.52 -10.03
C LEU A 132 -9.89 -4.03 -9.69
N GLY A 133 -10.26 -3.14 -10.61
CA GLY A 133 -10.07 -1.71 -10.43
C GLY A 133 -8.60 -1.34 -10.20
N ALA A 134 -8.28 -0.84 -9.01
CA ALA A 134 -6.92 -0.45 -8.61
C ALA A 134 -6.08 -1.62 -8.04
N TYR A 135 -6.66 -2.82 -7.94
CA TYR A 135 -6.04 -3.98 -7.32
C TYR A 135 -5.57 -4.99 -8.37
N ARG A 136 -4.35 -5.49 -8.19
CA ARG A 136 -3.87 -6.72 -8.81
C ARG A 136 -3.94 -7.84 -7.77
N VAL A 137 -4.52 -8.97 -8.15
CA VAL A 137 -4.77 -10.11 -7.27
C VAL A 137 -4.09 -11.32 -7.88
N ARG A 138 -3.02 -11.82 -7.23
CA ARG A 138 -2.46 -13.14 -7.57
C ARG A 138 -3.11 -14.19 -6.69
N VAL A 139 -3.59 -15.25 -7.31
CA VAL A 139 -4.32 -16.33 -6.65
C VAL A 139 -3.35 -17.49 -6.41
N LEU A 140 -3.27 -17.92 -5.15
CA LEU A 140 -2.24 -18.84 -4.67
C LEU A 140 -2.89 -20.09 -4.07
N ALA A 141 -2.19 -21.22 -4.08
CA ALA A 141 -2.71 -22.45 -3.51
C ALA A 141 -2.76 -22.40 -1.97
N ALA A 142 -3.85 -22.89 -1.40
CA ALA A 142 -3.99 -23.15 0.03
C ALA A 142 -3.74 -24.63 0.32
N ALA A 143 -3.22 -24.93 1.51
CA ALA A 143 -3.22 -26.28 2.06
C ALA A 143 -4.49 -26.46 2.91
N HIS A 144 -5.66 -26.45 2.26
CA HIS A 144 -6.98 -26.56 2.91
C HIS A 144 -7.93 -27.38 2.03
N GLY A 145 -8.67 -28.31 2.65
CA GLY A 145 -9.31 -29.44 1.97
C GLY A 145 -10.83 -29.33 1.75
N SER A 146 -11.32 -30.27 0.93
CA SER A 146 -12.59 -30.26 0.18
C SER A 146 -13.79 -30.95 0.85
N ASP A 147 -13.75 -31.26 2.16
CA ASP A 147 -14.82 -32.03 2.81
C ASP A 147 -16.14 -31.24 2.86
N ILE A 148 -16.06 -29.91 2.87
CA ILE A 148 -17.19 -28.98 2.73
C ILE A 148 -16.67 -27.80 1.89
N GLY A 149 -17.32 -27.42 0.78
CA GLY A 149 -16.95 -26.17 0.08
C GLY A 149 -15.77 -26.21 -0.92
N GLY A 150 -15.24 -27.39 -1.28
CA GLY A 150 -14.40 -27.58 -2.48
C GLY A 150 -13.00 -26.95 -2.41
N ASP A 151 -12.54 -26.35 -3.52
CA ASP A 151 -11.19 -25.80 -3.66
C ASP A 151 -10.97 -24.54 -2.80
N ALA A 152 -9.74 -24.34 -2.32
CA ALA A 152 -9.34 -23.21 -1.50
C ALA A 152 -8.13 -22.47 -2.07
N VAL A 153 -8.16 -21.13 -1.98
CA VAL A 153 -7.12 -20.24 -2.49
C VAL A 153 -6.75 -19.15 -1.49
N LEU A 154 -5.54 -18.62 -1.63
CA LEU A 154 -5.01 -17.49 -0.89
C LEU A 154 -4.76 -16.31 -1.84
N TYR A 155 -4.70 -15.09 -1.29
CA TYR A 155 -4.57 -13.88 -2.11
C TYR A 155 -3.32 -13.08 -1.77
N ASP A 156 -2.49 -12.84 -2.79
CA ASP A 156 -1.53 -11.74 -2.80
C ASP A 156 -2.16 -10.55 -3.51
N LEU A 157 -2.48 -9.52 -2.72
CA LEU A 157 -3.23 -8.35 -3.14
C LEU A 157 -2.31 -7.14 -3.17
N GLU A 158 -2.14 -6.55 -4.36
CA GLU A 158 -1.29 -5.39 -4.60
C GLU A 158 -2.11 -4.20 -5.11
N SER A 159 -1.80 -3.00 -4.63
CA SER A 159 -2.27 -1.73 -5.17
C SER A 159 -1.16 -0.68 -5.08
N VAL A 160 -1.40 0.53 -5.61
CA VAL A 160 -0.50 1.68 -5.36
C VAL A 160 -0.32 1.98 -3.87
N GLY A 161 -1.30 1.59 -3.05
CA GLY A 161 -1.31 1.86 -1.62
C GLY A 161 -0.52 0.86 -0.78
N GLY A 162 -0.13 -0.29 -1.32
CA GLY A 162 0.55 -1.35 -0.58
C GLY A 162 0.29 -2.75 -1.16
N ARG A 163 0.95 -3.75 -0.58
CA ARG A 163 0.83 -5.17 -0.93
C ARG A 163 0.65 -6.01 0.32
N ILE A 164 -0.40 -6.82 0.36
CA ILE A 164 -0.69 -7.73 1.47
C ILE A 164 -0.73 -9.18 1.00
N PHE A 165 -0.52 -10.08 1.95
CA PHE A 165 -0.80 -11.50 1.78
C PHE A 165 -1.94 -11.91 2.72
N TRP A 166 -3.08 -12.30 2.15
CA TRP A 166 -4.23 -12.84 2.85
C TRP A 166 -4.17 -14.37 2.76
N ALA A 167 -3.64 -15.00 3.81
CA ALA A 167 -3.33 -16.42 3.90
C ALA A 167 -4.23 -17.10 4.94
N THR A 168 -5.53 -17.15 4.64
CA THR A 168 -6.57 -17.82 5.44
C THR A 168 -7.58 -18.44 4.47
N ASP A 169 -8.01 -19.69 4.61
CA ASP A 169 -7.53 -20.71 5.54
C ASP A 169 -6.50 -21.62 4.88
N THR A 170 -5.53 -22.10 5.66
CA THR A 170 -4.46 -22.96 5.14
C THR A 170 -3.67 -23.56 6.29
N GLY A 171 -3.26 -24.82 6.16
CA GLY A 171 -2.15 -25.35 6.92
C GLY A 171 -0.80 -24.80 6.46
N PRO A 172 0.31 -25.48 6.80
CA PRO A 172 1.63 -25.16 6.27
C PRO A 172 1.56 -24.92 4.75
N LEU A 173 2.04 -23.75 4.31
CA LEU A 173 1.83 -23.31 2.94
C LEU A 173 2.40 -24.32 1.92
N PRO A 174 1.71 -24.58 0.80
CA PRO A 174 2.25 -25.39 -0.28
C PRO A 174 3.59 -24.85 -0.79
N GLU A 175 4.48 -25.74 -1.24
CA GLU A 175 5.80 -25.36 -1.79
C GLU A 175 5.68 -24.35 -2.94
N GLU A 176 4.69 -24.52 -3.81
CA GLU A 176 4.39 -23.60 -4.92
C GLU A 176 3.97 -22.21 -4.43
N THR A 177 3.21 -22.12 -3.33
CA THR A 177 2.83 -20.86 -2.70
C THR A 177 4.05 -20.20 -2.07
N HIS A 178 4.90 -20.95 -1.38
CA HIS A 178 6.18 -20.45 -0.87
C HIS A 178 7.06 -19.89 -2.00
N ALA A 179 7.15 -20.59 -3.13
CA ALA A 179 7.91 -20.12 -4.29
C ALA A 179 7.31 -18.85 -4.91
N ALA A 180 5.97 -18.78 -5.04
CA ALA A 180 5.28 -17.67 -5.67
C ALA A 180 5.37 -16.35 -4.88
N VAL A 181 5.52 -16.43 -3.55
CA VAL A 181 5.63 -15.26 -2.67
C VAL A 181 7.07 -14.91 -2.27
N ALA A 182 8.06 -15.70 -2.70
CA ALA A 182 9.46 -15.42 -2.40
C ALA A 182 9.87 -14.01 -2.88
N GLY A 183 10.54 -13.25 -2.00
CA GLY A 183 10.97 -11.88 -2.27
C GLY A 183 9.85 -10.85 -2.38
N ALA A 184 8.59 -11.21 -2.09
CA ALA A 184 7.45 -10.31 -2.26
C ALA A 184 7.52 -9.05 -1.37
N ALA A 185 8.21 -9.14 -0.23
CA ALA A 185 8.33 -8.09 0.78
C ALA A 185 6.98 -7.42 1.07
N PHE A 186 6.04 -8.19 1.60
CA PHE A 186 4.70 -7.71 1.91
C PHE A 186 4.72 -6.62 2.98
N ASP A 187 3.78 -5.69 2.92
CA ASP A 187 3.59 -4.69 3.96
C ASP A 187 2.88 -5.29 5.16
N ALA A 188 1.89 -6.15 4.90
CA ALA A 188 1.21 -6.93 5.91
C ALA A 188 0.96 -8.36 5.44
N VAL A 189 1.09 -9.32 6.36
CA VAL A 189 0.72 -10.72 6.15
C VAL A 189 -0.33 -11.08 7.19
N PHE A 190 -1.51 -11.48 6.73
CA PHE A 190 -2.57 -12.05 7.54
C PHE A 190 -2.50 -13.56 7.38
N LEU A 191 -2.09 -14.25 8.44
CA LEU A 191 -1.91 -15.70 8.42
C LEU A 191 -2.84 -16.32 9.45
N GLU A 192 -3.55 -17.36 9.06
CA GLU A 192 -4.41 -18.09 9.97
C GLU A 192 -3.60 -18.72 11.12
N GLU A 193 -4.17 -18.74 12.33
CA GLU A 193 -3.61 -19.44 13.48
C GLU A 193 -4.75 -20.06 14.28
N THR A 194 -5.35 -21.10 13.69
CA THR A 194 -6.62 -21.63 14.17
C THR A 194 -6.49 -22.32 15.51
N PHE A 195 -5.54 -23.25 15.65
CA PHE A 195 -5.58 -24.24 16.72
C PHE A 195 -4.73 -23.90 17.96
N GLY A 196 -4.02 -22.79 17.99
CA GLY A 196 -3.33 -22.35 19.19
C GLY A 196 -2.35 -23.40 19.71
N ASN A 197 -2.58 -23.87 20.94
CA ASN A 197 -1.77 -24.94 21.54
C ASN A 197 -2.33 -26.36 21.34
N HIS A 198 -3.45 -26.50 20.62
CA HIS A 198 -4.05 -27.79 20.34
C HIS A 198 -3.35 -28.45 19.15
N THR A 199 -2.33 -29.24 19.43
CA THR A 199 -1.56 -29.95 18.38
C THR A 199 -2.24 -31.26 17.95
N GLY A 200 -1.93 -31.74 16.74
CA GLY A 200 -2.47 -33.01 16.22
C GLY A 200 -3.85 -32.92 15.55
N HIS A 201 -4.23 -31.72 15.11
CA HIS A 201 -5.51 -31.36 14.50
C HIS A 201 -5.56 -31.55 12.96
N GLY A 202 -4.56 -32.21 12.38
CA GLY A 202 -4.42 -32.39 10.92
C GLY A 202 -3.42 -31.41 10.30
N THR A 203 -3.57 -31.17 9.00
CA THR A 203 -2.64 -30.33 8.21
C THR A 203 -3.33 -29.21 7.44
N GLU A 204 -4.61 -28.97 7.70
CA GLU A 204 -5.44 -28.01 6.96
C GLU A 204 -5.49 -26.62 7.60
N HIS A 205 -4.94 -26.50 8.81
CA HIS A 205 -4.84 -25.26 9.56
C HIS A 205 -3.51 -25.19 10.30
N HIS A 206 -3.18 -24.05 10.91
CA HIS A 206 -2.02 -23.89 11.78
C HIS A 206 -2.36 -24.08 13.26
N ASP A 207 -1.47 -24.75 13.98
CA ASP A 207 -1.21 -24.53 15.41
C ASP A 207 -0.04 -23.55 15.59
N LEU A 208 0.24 -23.09 16.81
CA LEU A 208 1.32 -22.15 17.11
C LEU A 208 2.71 -22.62 16.60
N PRO A 209 3.13 -23.90 16.77
CA PRO A 209 4.36 -24.40 16.17
C PRO A 209 4.39 -24.29 14.63
N ALA A 210 3.33 -24.72 13.94
CA ALA A 210 3.25 -24.69 12.49
C ALA A 210 3.19 -23.25 11.96
N PHE A 211 2.47 -22.35 12.64
CA PHE A 211 2.42 -20.92 12.37
C PHE A 211 3.82 -20.31 12.42
N ALA A 212 4.54 -20.53 13.52
CA ALA A 212 5.90 -20.01 13.70
C ALA A 212 6.88 -20.53 12.62
N ALA A 213 6.76 -21.81 12.24
CA ALA A 213 7.55 -22.39 11.16
C ALA A 213 7.25 -21.74 9.79
N THR A 214 5.97 -21.46 9.51
CA THR A 214 5.53 -20.79 8.29
C THR A 214 6.06 -19.36 8.22
N VAL A 215 5.91 -18.57 9.29
CA VAL A 215 6.46 -17.21 9.39
C VAL A 215 7.99 -17.21 9.21
N ALA A 216 8.70 -18.15 9.84
CA ALA A 216 10.14 -18.26 9.69
C ALA A 216 10.56 -18.57 8.23
N THR A 217 9.79 -19.40 7.52
CA THR A 217 10.03 -19.74 6.11
C THR A 217 9.78 -18.54 5.20
N LEU A 218 8.67 -17.84 5.41
CA LEU A 218 8.35 -16.59 4.69
C LEU A 218 9.44 -15.53 4.90
N ARG A 219 9.98 -15.38 6.13
CA ARG A 219 11.13 -14.51 6.39
C ARG A 219 12.39 -14.92 5.63
N ARG A 220 12.75 -16.21 5.66
CA ARG A 220 13.93 -16.70 4.93
C ARG A 220 13.82 -16.47 3.42
N SER A 221 12.61 -16.53 2.86
CA SER A 221 12.36 -16.28 1.44
C SER A 221 12.30 -14.80 1.05
N GLY A 222 12.34 -13.87 2.01
CA GLY A 222 12.16 -12.44 1.76
C GLY A 222 10.70 -12.03 1.48
N ALA A 223 9.73 -12.92 1.69
CA ALA A 223 8.31 -12.58 1.64
C ALA A 223 7.90 -11.68 2.82
N ILE A 224 8.46 -11.96 4.01
CA ILE A 224 8.36 -11.13 5.22
C ILE A 224 9.72 -10.45 5.46
N VAL A 225 9.72 -9.13 5.57
CA VAL A 225 10.88 -8.30 5.93
C VAL A 225 10.66 -7.64 7.29
N GLU A 226 11.64 -6.90 7.80
CA GLU A 226 11.55 -6.22 9.11
C GLU A 226 10.37 -5.25 9.19
N ALA A 227 10.04 -4.59 8.08
CA ALA A 227 8.92 -3.65 7.99
C ALA A 227 7.54 -4.35 7.83
N THR A 228 7.51 -5.66 7.60
CA THR A 228 6.25 -6.40 7.38
C THR A 228 5.52 -6.58 8.70
N GLU A 229 4.26 -6.16 8.73
CA GLU A 229 3.36 -6.46 9.85
C GLU A 229 2.75 -7.85 9.71
N VAL A 230 3.01 -8.74 10.67
CA VAL A 230 2.48 -10.11 10.66
C VAL A 230 1.33 -10.22 11.66
N VAL A 231 0.12 -10.45 11.14
CA VAL A 231 -1.13 -10.47 11.91
C VAL A 231 -1.72 -11.87 11.87
N ALA A 232 -1.85 -12.51 13.04
CA ALA A 232 -2.56 -13.77 13.17
C ALA A 232 -4.07 -13.53 13.15
N VAL A 233 -4.78 -14.26 12.28
CA VAL A 233 -6.24 -14.23 12.11
C VAL A 233 -6.82 -15.64 12.23
N HIS A 234 -8.14 -15.80 12.08
CA HIS A 234 -8.82 -17.10 12.18
C HIS A 234 -8.60 -17.82 13.53
N LEU A 235 -8.53 -17.05 14.63
CA LEU A 235 -8.17 -17.54 15.96
C LEU A 235 -9.35 -18.26 16.64
N SER A 236 -9.19 -19.54 16.97
CA SER A 236 -10.23 -20.29 17.70
C SER A 236 -10.11 -20.20 19.22
N HIS A 237 -11.10 -20.74 19.92
CA HIS A 237 -11.05 -20.87 21.37
C HIS A 237 -9.95 -21.82 21.91
N HIS A 238 -9.20 -22.50 21.04
CA HIS A 238 -8.00 -23.27 21.42
C HIS A 238 -6.79 -22.37 21.73
N ASN A 239 -6.88 -21.08 21.39
CA ASN A 239 -5.82 -20.13 21.65
C ASN A 239 -5.70 -19.69 23.12
N PHE A 240 -4.51 -19.18 23.45
CA PHE A 240 -4.27 -18.54 24.73
C PHE A 240 -5.14 -17.31 24.92
N THR A 241 -5.54 -16.99 26.16
CA THR A 241 -6.39 -15.82 26.44
C THR A 241 -5.59 -14.57 26.78
N GLY A 242 -6.13 -13.40 26.45
CA GLY A 242 -5.59 -12.09 26.83
C GLY A 242 -4.15 -11.87 26.37
N SER A 243 -3.32 -11.31 27.25
CA SER A 243 -1.92 -10.99 26.92
C SER A 243 -1.05 -12.21 26.60
N LYS A 244 -1.47 -13.43 26.97
CA LYS A 244 -0.71 -14.65 26.67
C LYS A 244 -0.71 -14.99 25.18
N LEU A 245 -1.78 -14.67 24.45
CA LEU A 245 -1.81 -14.85 22.99
C LEU A 245 -0.78 -13.97 22.31
N ALA A 246 -0.77 -12.68 22.66
CA ALA A 246 0.20 -11.74 22.13
C ALA A 246 1.64 -12.17 22.47
N ALA A 247 1.90 -12.64 23.69
CA ALA A 247 3.21 -13.15 24.08
C ALA A 247 3.63 -14.38 23.25
N ALA A 248 2.73 -15.33 23.00
CA ALA A 248 3.02 -16.53 22.22
C ALA A 248 3.34 -16.21 20.75
N LEU A 249 2.63 -15.26 20.15
CA LEU A 249 2.85 -14.86 18.75
C LEU A 249 4.11 -13.99 18.58
N MET A 250 4.46 -13.20 19.60
CA MET A 250 5.62 -12.31 19.58
C MET A 250 6.96 -13.05 19.37
N ASP A 251 7.07 -14.31 19.82
CA ASP A 251 8.26 -15.14 19.58
C ASP A 251 8.50 -15.41 18.09
N SER A 252 7.42 -15.43 17.29
CA SER A 252 7.49 -15.49 15.82
C SER A 252 7.53 -14.10 15.18
N GLY A 253 7.54 -13.02 15.96
CA GLY A 253 7.43 -11.63 15.50
C GLY A 253 6.09 -11.34 14.82
N ALA A 254 5.01 -11.95 15.32
CA ALA A 254 3.63 -11.71 14.91
C ALA A 254 2.82 -11.19 16.11
N ARG A 255 1.59 -10.74 15.83
CA ARG A 255 0.62 -10.31 16.84
C ARG A 255 -0.79 -10.80 16.48
N PRO A 256 -1.71 -10.95 17.45
CA PRO A 256 -3.09 -11.27 17.12
C PRO A 256 -3.78 -10.05 16.50
N GLY A 257 -4.55 -10.28 15.44
CA GLY A 257 -5.50 -9.28 14.93
C GLY A 257 -6.62 -9.02 15.93
N ARG A 258 -7.39 -7.96 15.75
CA ARG A 258 -8.60 -7.69 16.53
C ARG A 258 -9.72 -7.23 15.62
N ASP A 259 -10.94 -7.63 15.95
CA ASP A 259 -12.14 -7.13 15.30
C ASP A 259 -12.21 -5.60 15.44
N GLY A 260 -12.42 -4.90 14.32
CA GLY A 260 -12.46 -3.44 14.25
C GLY A 260 -11.09 -2.76 14.14
N GLU A 261 -10.00 -3.54 14.17
CA GLU A 261 -8.66 -3.01 13.99
C GLU A 261 -8.44 -2.60 12.53
N ILE A 262 -7.83 -1.43 12.35
CA ILE A 262 -7.33 -0.98 11.06
C ILE A 262 -5.84 -1.27 10.98
N VAL A 263 -5.47 -2.13 10.04
CA VAL A 263 -4.08 -2.42 9.68
C VAL A 263 -3.73 -1.61 8.44
N GLY A 264 -2.67 -0.81 8.56
CA GLY A 264 -2.18 0.00 7.45
C GLY A 264 -1.12 -0.77 6.67
N ALA A 265 -1.48 -1.34 5.53
CA ALA A 265 -0.47 -1.79 4.58
C ALA A 265 -0.01 -0.57 3.79
N SER A 266 1.06 0.06 4.27
CA SER A 266 1.81 1.01 3.48
C SER A 266 3.14 0.37 3.13
N ARG A 267 3.41 0.18 1.83
CA ARG A 267 4.80 0.20 1.39
C ARG A 267 5.41 1.47 1.98
N PRO A 268 6.68 1.48 2.43
CA PRO A 268 7.42 2.72 2.31
C PRO A 268 7.32 3.04 0.82
N ALA A 269 6.34 3.87 0.46
CA ALA A 269 6.04 4.13 -0.92
C ALA A 269 7.36 4.53 -1.57
N GLN A 270 7.52 4.23 -2.85
CA GLN A 270 8.43 5.01 -3.69
C GLN A 270 7.86 6.43 -3.72
N ARG A 271 8.03 7.14 -2.61
CA ARG A 271 7.23 8.28 -2.20
C ARG A 271 7.83 9.46 -2.94
N ARG A 272 7.09 9.98 -3.90
CA ARG A 272 7.41 11.15 -4.71
C ARG A 272 6.88 12.37 -3.99
N THR A 273 7.77 13.11 -3.35
CA THR A 273 7.41 14.34 -2.66
C THR A 273 7.92 15.56 -3.42
N LEU A 274 7.02 16.47 -3.78
CA LEU A 274 7.37 17.78 -4.33
C LEU A 274 7.37 18.83 -3.22
N VAL A 275 8.50 19.48 -3.00
CA VAL A 275 8.66 20.59 -2.04
C VAL A 275 8.78 21.91 -2.80
N LEU A 276 7.70 22.69 -2.77
CA LEU A 276 7.58 24.02 -3.35
C LEU A 276 7.92 25.09 -2.31
N GLY A 277 8.35 26.26 -2.78
CA GLY A 277 8.41 27.44 -1.93
C GLY A 277 9.25 28.59 -2.48
N GLY A 278 9.03 29.77 -1.93
CA GLY A 278 9.80 30.97 -2.27
C GLY A 278 11.29 30.86 -1.95
N ALA A 279 12.06 31.87 -2.34
CA ALA A 279 13.46 31.97 -1.94
C ALA A 279 13.58 32.05 -0.42
N ARG A 280 14.57 31.34 0.16
CA ARG A 280 14.82 31.29 1.62
C ARG A 280 13.65 30.81 2.49
N SER A 281 12.68 30.10 1.91
CA SER A 281 11.53 29.51 2.63
C SER A 281 11.87 28.27 3.45
N GLY A 282 13.07 27.71 3.31
CA GLY A 282 13.49 26.47 3.97
C GLY A 282 13.30 25.19 3.14
N LYS A 283 12.86 25.28 1.88
CA LYS A 283 12.56 24.11 1.03
C LYS A 283 13.67 23.07 0.89
N SER A 284 14.90 23.47 0.57
CA SER A 284 16.02 22.52 0.45
C SER A 284 16.34 21.85 1.79
N ALA A 285 16.32 22.59 2.90
CA ALA A 285 16.57 22.02 4.22
C ALA A 285 15.46 21.04 4.65
N HIS A 286 14.21 21.33 4.32
CA HIS A 286 13.10 20.42 4.59
C HIS A 286 13.19 19.16 3.71
N ALA A 287 13.50 19.32 2.43
CA ALA A 287 13.70 18.19 1.52
C ALA A 287 14.88 17.30 1.94
N GLU A 288 15.98 17.90 2.41
CA GLU A 288 17.11 17.19 3.01
C GLU A 288 16.67 16.40 4.26
N ALA A 289 15.88 17.01 5.15
CA ALA A 289 15.38 16.38 6.37
C ALA A 289 14.45 15.18 6.09
N LEU A 290 13.66 15.19 5.01
CA LEU A 290 12.82 14.06 4.61
C LEU A 290 13.64 12.80 4.35
N LEU A 291 14.88 12.94 3.88
CA LEU A 291 15.77 11.83 3.50
C LEU A 291 16.91 11.59 4.51
N ALA A 292 16.96 12.34 5.62
CA ALA A 292 18.08 12.29 6.56
C ALA A 292 18.30 10.92 7.22
N GLY A 293 17.25 10.09 7.32
CA GLY A 293 17.31 8.73 7.85
C GLY A 293 17.71 7.66 6.83
N GLU A 294 17.85 8.02 5.55
CA GLU A 294 18.21 7.05 4.51
C GLU A 294 19.70 6.68 4.58
N PRO A 295 20.06 5.38 4.44
CA PRO A 295 21.44 4.93 4.54
C PRO A 295 22.33 5.48 3.40
N ALA A 296 21.73 5.74 2.23
CA ALA A 296 22.36 6.36 1.07
C ALA A 296 21.34 7.17 0.27
N VAL A 297 21.78 8.27 -0.35
CA VAL A 297 20.94 9.15 -1.18
C VAL A 297 21.75 9.62 -2.38
N THR A 298 21.14 9.62 -3.57
CA THR A 298 21.67 10.29 -4.75
C THR A 298 21.08 11.71 -4.84
N TYR A 299 21.90 12.72 -4.59
CA TYR A 299 21.53 14.13 -4.69
C TYR A 299 21.82 14.65 -6.10
N LEU A 300 20.79 14.96 -6.88
CA LEU A 300 20.88 15.55 -8.21
C LEU A 300 20.89 17.07 -8.10
N ALA A 301 22.08 17.66 -8.28
CA ALA A 301 22.29 19.10 -8.27
C ALA A 301 22.23 19.66 -9.70
N THR A 302 21.14 20.33 -10.04
CA THR A 302 20.91 20.83 -11.42
C THR A 302 21.41 22.26 -11.64
N GLY A 303 21.83 22.93 -10.57
CA GLY A 303 22.28 24.33 -10.60
C GLY A 303 23.73 24.54 -11.06
N GLY A 304 24.58 23.51 -11.02
CA GLY A 304 26.00 23.56 -11.37
C GLY A 304 26.82 24.66 -10.66
N MET A 305 28.09 24.81 -11.04
CA MET A 305 28.89 25.99 -10.70
C MET A 305 28.64 27.12 -11.71
N ARG A 306 28.46 28.34 -11.21
CA ARG A 306 28.44 29.56 -12.03
C ARG A 306 29.79 30.26 -11.89
N GLU A 307 30.54 30.35 -12.98
CA GLU A 307 31.82 31.07 -12.98
C GLU A 307 31.61 32.54 -12.64
N GLY A 308 32.39 33.05 -11.68
CA GLY A 308 32.38 34.48 -11.32
C GLY A 308 31.30 34.93 -10.33
N ASP A 309 30.56 34.02 -9.69
CA ASP A 309 29.57 34.36 -8.64
C ASP A 309 30.00 33.83 -7.24
N PRO A 310 30.68 34.67 -6.43
CA PRO A 310 31.14 34.29 -5.09
C PRO A 310 30.00 33.97 -4.11
N GLU A 311 28.83 34.61 -4.26
CA GLU A 311 27.66 34.36 -3.41
C GLU A 311 27.09 32.97 -3.73
N TRP A 312 27.03 32.60 -5.01
CA TRP A 312 26.63 31.27 -5.46
C TRP A 312 27.59 30.19 -4.97
N ALA A 313 28.91 30.44 -5.07
CA ALA A 313 29.94 29.52 -4.61
C ALA A 313 29.84 29.26 -3.10
N GLU A 314 29.65 30.30 -2.28
CA GLU A 314 29.46 30.16 -0.84
C GLU A 314 28.16 29.40 -0.50
N ARG A 315 27.10 29.63 -1.27
CA ARG A 315 25.83 28.93 -1.10
C ARG A 315 25.92 27.44 -1.43
N ILE A 316 26.70 27.07 -2.46
CA ILE A 316 27.02 25.67 -2.76
C ILE A 316 27.81 25.06 -1.61
N ARG A 317 28.83 25.76 -1.10
CA ARG A 317 29.66 25.29 0.01
C ARG A 317 28.83 24.98 1.25
N LEU A 318 27.91 25.89 1.63
CA LEU A 318 27.00 25.69 2.75
C LEU A 318 26.03 24.52 2.54
N HIS A 319 25.49 24.34 1.32
CA HIS A 319 24.64 23.20 1.01
C HIS A 319 25.40 21.87 1.11
N ARG A 320 26.60 21.80 0.53
CA ARG A 320 27.44 20.58 0.60
C ARG A 320 27.79 20.24 2.05
N GLY A 321 28.10 21.23 2.88
CA GLY A 321 28.46 21.02 4.29
C GLY A 321 27.32 20.53 5.20
N ARG A 322 26.05 20.65 4.79
CA ARG A 322 24.90 20.15 5.57
C ARG A 322 24.54 18.69 5.27
N ARG A 323 25.04 18.13 4.17
CA ARG A 323 24.64 16.80 3.69
C ARG A 323 25.45 15.72 4.43
N PRO A 324 24.84 14.59 4.80
CA PRO A 324 25.56 13.43 5.32
C PRO A 324 26.65 12.95 4.34
N HIS A 325 27.77 12.44 4.86
CA HIS A 325 28.85 11.88 4.04
C HIS A 325 28.43 10.64 3.23
N SER A 326 27.35 9.96 3.64
CA SER A 326 26.77 8.83 2.91
C SER A 326 26.03 9.24 1.63
N TRP A 327 25.80 10.54 1.40
CA TRP A 327 25.10 11.02 0.23
C TRP A 327 26.05 11.25 -0.94
N ARG A 328 25.66 10.75 -2.12
CA ARG A 328 26.40 10.97 -3.36
C ARG A 328 25.77 12.14 -4.11
N THR A 329 26.54 13.21 -4.32
CA THR A 329 26.09 14.33 -5.18
C THR A 329 26.49 14.07 -6.63
N VAL A 330 25.53 14.21 -7.55
CA VAL A 330 25.72 14.15 -9.00
C VAL A 330 25.28 15.50 -9.57
N GLU A 331 26.20 16.21 -10.23
CA GLU A 331 25.88 17.44 -10.94
C GLU A 331 25.49 17.08 -12.38
N THR A 332 24.21 17.19 -12.71
CA THR A 332 23.67 16.82 -14.02
C THR A 332 22.39 17.58 -14.32
N VAL A 333 22.11 17.77 -15.61
CA VAL A 333 20.82 18.23 -16.14
C VAL A 333 20.08 17.13 -16.91
N ASP A 334 20.74 16.00 -17.13
CA ASP A 334 20.19 14.77 -17.73
C ASP A 334 19.63 13.89 -16.61
N ILE A 335 18.49 14.33 -16.07
CA ILE A 335 17.90 13.77 -14.85
C ILE A 335 16.96 12.58 -15.13
N ALA A 336 16.41 12.47 -16.34
CA ALA A 336 15.42 11.43 -16.67
C ALA A 336 16.02 10.02 -16.54
N ASP A 337 17.13 9.75 -17.22
CA ASP A 337 17.86 8.47 -17.12
C ASP A 337 18.25 8.17 -15.67
N THR A 338 18.74 9.18 -14.95
CA THR A 338 19.17 9.00 -13.56
C THR A 338 18.00 8.61 -12.64
N LEU A 339 16.80 9.16 -12.87
CA LEU A 339 15.59 8.77 -12.14
C LEU A 339 15.15 7.35 -12.49
N LEU A 340 15.21 6.97 -13.77
CA LEU A 340 14.79 5.65 -14.25
C LEU A 340 15.71 4.52 -13.76
N THR A 341 17.00 4.79 -13.60
CA THR A 341 18.00 3.79 -13.18
C THR A 341 18.44 3.96 -11.73
N ALA A 342 17.72 4.73 -10.92
CA ALA A 342 18.12 4.98 -9.55
C ALA A 342 17.97 3.73 -8.66
N GLU A 343 19.03 3.37 -7.94
CA GLU A 343 19.03 2.27 -6.96
C GLU A 343 18.94 2.75 -5.50
N THR A 344 19.07 4.08 -5.29
CA THR A 344 19.02 4.72 -3.96
C THR A 344 18.05 5.89 -4.01
N PRO A 345 17.42 6.28 -2.88
CA PRO A 345 16.55 7.44 -2.83
C PRO A 345 17.19 8.67 -3.49
N VAL A 346 16.38 9.45 -4.21
CA VAL A 346 16.83 10.59 -5.01
C VAL A 346 16.34 11.91 -4.41
N LEU A 347 17.22 12.90 -4.33
CA LEU A 347 16.86 14.29 -4.07
C LEU A 347 17.23 15.17 -5.26
N LEU A 348 16.25 15.76 -5.94
CA LEU A 348 16.42 16.67 -7.06
C LEU A 348 16.34 18.14 -6.59
N ASP A 349 17.45 18.88 -6.65
CA ASP A 349 17.53 20.29 -6.23
C ASP A 349 18.24 21.14 -7.32
N CYS A 350 17.52 21.94 -8.12
CA CYS A 350 16.06 22.09 -8.17
C CYS A 350 15.49 22.08 -9.58
N LEU A 351 14.18 21.86 -9.70
CA LEU A 351 13.44 21.91 -10.97
C LEU A 351 13.58 23.27 -11.68
N GLY A 352 13.72 24.36 -10.93
CA GLY A 352 13.93 25.69 -11.49
C GLY A 352 15.25 25.84 -12.24
N THR A 353 16.36 25.38 -11.66
CA THR A 353 17.67 25.43 -12.33
C THR A 353 17.78 24.43 -13.48
N TRP A 354 17.12 23.27 -13.35
CA TRP A 354 16.98 22.33 -14.45
C TRP A 354 16.26 22.97 -15.64
N LEU A 355 15.14 23.65 -15.41
CA LEU A 355 14.38 24.32 -16.47
C LEU A 355 15.21 25.42 -17.15
N THR A 356 15.94 26.23 -16.39
CA THR A 356 16.87 27.21 -16.98
C THR A 356 17.86 26.54 -17.92
N ALA A 357 18.49 25.44 -17.51
CA ALA A 357 19.46 24.73 -18.34
C ALA A 357 18.83 24.13 -19.62
N ARG A 358 17.60 23.59 -19.55
CA ARG A 358 16.89 23.12 -20.75
C ARG A 358 16.53 24.27 -21.68
N MET A 359 16.08 25.39 -21.14
CA MET A 359 15.79 26.59 -21.94
C MET A 359 17.04 27.13 -22.64
N ASP A 360 18.19 27.15 -21.96
CA ASP A 360 19.49 27.52 -22.55
C ASP A 360 19.87 26.58 -23.70
N LEU A 361 19.81 25.26 -23.46
CA LEU A 361 20.15 24.23 -24.45
C LEU A 361 19.25 24.30 -25.69
N ARG A 362 17.96 24.59 -25.50
CA ARG A 362 16.98 24.74 -26.59
C ARG A 362 16.95 26.14 -27.21
N ARG A 363 17.77 27.09 -26.73
CA ARG A 363 17.79 28.50 -27.16
C ARG A 363 16.41 29.17 -27.08
N ALA A 364 15.62 28.80 -26.07
CA ALA A 364 14.23 29.21 -25.91
C ALA A 364 14.07 30.69 -25.46
N TRP A 365 15.16 31.36 -25.08
CA TRP A 365 15.13 32.76 -24.63
C TRP A 365 15.07 33.77 -25.78
N ASP A 366 15.65 33.43 -26.94
CA ASP A 366 16.00 34.42 -27.96
C ASP A 366 15.13 34.35 -29.22
N ASP A 367 14.43 33.23 -29.49
CA ASP A 367 13.42 33.00 -30.57
C ASP A 367 13.12 31.49 -30.82
N GLY A 368 13.74 30.56 -30.08
CA GLY A 368 13.50 29.12 -30.21
C GLY A 368 12.07 28.74 -29.81
N GLY A 369 11.36 28.02 -30.67
CA GLY A 369 10.05 27.45 -30.34
C GLY A 369 10.09 26.60 -29.07
N LEU A 370 8.98 26.57 -28.33
CA LEU A 370 8.90 25.91 -27.02
C LEU A 370 8.78 24.39 -27.09
N ASP A 371 8.56 23.83 -28.28
CA ASP A 371 8.32 22.39 -28.48
C ASP A 371 9.43 21.52 -27.89
N GLY A 372 10.69 21.92 -28.05
CA GLY A 372 11.83 21.20 -27.47
C GLY A 372 11.84 21.23 -25.94
N VAL A 373 11.46 22.35 -25.33
CA VAL A 373 11.37 22.47 -23.86
C VAL A 373 10.17 21.68 -23.34
N HIS A 374 9.05 21.68 -24.06
CA HIS A 374 7.89 20.87 -23.70
C HIS A 374 8.19 19.37 -23.76
N ALA A 375 8.90 18.91 -24.79
CA ALA A 375 9.36 17.52 -24.87
C ALA A 375 10.29 17.14 -23.71
N ASP A 376 11.18 18.04 -23.30
CA ASP A 376 12.04 17.82 -22.13
C ASP A 376 11.24 17.72 -20.82
N ILE A 377 10.17 18.52 -20.68
CA ILE A 377 9.24 18.42 -19.54
C ILE A 377 8.48 17.09 -19.58
N ASP A 378 7.99 16.67 -20.75
CA ASP A 378 7.30 15.39 -20.92
C ASP A 378 8.16 14.21 -20.49
N GLU A 379 9.42 14.21 -20.92
CA GLU A 379 10.42 13.19 -20.56
C GLU A 379 10.65 13.15 -19.04
N LEU A 380 10.88 14.30 -18.41
CA LEU A 380 11.06 14.38 -16.96
C LEU A 380 9.83 13.88 -16.20
N VAL A 381 8.64 14.30 -16.61
CA VAL A 381 7.39 13.88 -15.95
C VAL A 381 7.20 12.37 -16.07
N ALA A 382 7.50 11.78 -17.23
CA ALA A 382 7.47 10.34 -17.43
C ALA A 382 8.50 9.61 -16.55
N ALA A 383 9.73 10.12 -16.47
CA ALA A 383 10.78 9.56 -15.61
C ALA A 383 10.44 9.69 -14.11
N TRP A 384 9.86 10.81 -13.69
CA TRP A 384 9.39 11.01 -12.32
C TRP A 384 8.29 10.01 -11.95
N ARG A 385 7.30 9.81 -12.83
CA ARG A 385 6.25 8.79 -12.66
C ARG A 385 6.83 7.38 -12.60
N ALA A 386 7.87 7.08 -13.37
CA ALA A 386 8.46 5.74 -13.45
C ALA A 386 9.62 5.50 -12.46
N CYS A 387 9.98 6.48 -11.62
CA CYS A 387 11.11 6.38 -10.70
C CYS A 387 10.90 5.21 -9.71
N PRO A 388 11.82 4.22 -9.66
CA PRO A 388 11.64 2.97 -8.91
C PRO A 388 11.98 3.09 -7.42
N VAL A 389 12.35 4.29 -6.96
CA VAL A 389 12.82 4.57 -5.60
C VAL A 389 12.14 5.80 -5.03
N ARG A 390 12.25 6.00 -3.72
CA ARG A 390 11.80 7.22 -3.06
C ARG A 390 12.46 8.45 -3.69
N ALA A 391 11.67 9.46 -4.03
CA ALA A 391 12.15 10.64 -4.74
C ALA A 391 11.60 11.94 -4.13
N VAL A 392 12.47 12.92 -3.91
CA VAL A 392 12.08 14.24 -3.44
C VAL A 392 12.54 15.27 -4.45
N ALA A 393 11.64 16.12 -4.93
CA ALA A 393 11.97 17.21 -5.85
C ALA A 393 11.76 18.55 -5.15
N VAL A 394 12.72 19.46 -5.32
CA VAL A 394 12.63 20.84 -4.85
C VAL A 394 12.29 21.72 -6.04
N SER A 395 11.34 22.63 -5.88
CA SER A 395 11.08 23.68 -6.87
C SER A 395 10.79 25.03 -6.25
N ASN A 396 11.00 26.07 -7.04
CA ASN A 396 10.71 27.43 -6.64
C ASN A 396 9.23 27.74 -6.94
N GLU A 397 8.54 28.31 -5.95
CA GLU A 397 7.24 28.92 -6.19
C GLU A 397 7.45 30.39 -6.57
N VAL A 398 7.37 30.69 -7.86
CA VAL A 398 7.60 32.03 -8.43
C VAL A 398 6.32 32.71 -8.93
N GLY A 399 5.21 31.97 -9.02
CA GLY A 399 3.92 32.46 -9.48
C GLY A 399 3.23 33.38 -8.47
N SER A 400 3.51 33.18 -7.17
CA SER A 400 2.97 34.00 -6.07
C SER A 400 3.62 35.39 -5.94
N GLY A 401 4.59 35.75 -6.79
CA GLY A 401 5.30 37.03 -6.77
C GLY A 401 4.74 38.08 -7.75
N VAL A 402 5.43 39.22 -7.85
CA VAL A 402 5.10 40.25 -8.86
C VAL A 402 5.40 39.72 -10.27
N VAL A 403 4.57 40.10 -11.25
CA VAL A 403 4.81 39.79 -12.66
C VAL A 403 6.18 40.33 -13.10
N PRO A 404 7.09 39.48 -13.64
CA PRO A 404 8.41 39.95 -14.07
C PRO A 404 8.32 41.04 -15.15
N PRO A 405 9.17 42.09 -15.08
CA PRO A 405 9.14 43.19 -16.05
C PRO A 405 9.68 42.76 -17.42
N THR A 406 10.56 41.75 -17.46
CA THR A 406 11.18 41.24 -18.68
C THR A 406 10.36 40.12 -19.33
N ALA A 407 10.44 39.99 -20.66
CA ALA A 407 9.79 38.91 -21.39
C ALA A 407 10.34 37.53 -20.97
N SER A 408 11.67 37.41 -20.85
CA SER A 408 12.33 36.19 -20.36
C SER A 408 11.86 35.79 -18.96
N GLY A 409 11.70 36.75 -18.05
CA GLY A 409 11.22 36.48 -16.70
C GLY A 409 9.78 35.93 -16.70
N ARG A 410 8.89 36.49 -17.52
CA ARG A 410 7.52 35.97 -17.68
C ARG A 410 7.50 34.57 -18.27
N LEU A 411 8.28 34.34 -19.32
CA LEU A 411 8.39 33.02 -19.96
C LEU A 411 8.85 31.94 -18.97
N PHE A 412 9.92 32.21 -18.21
CA PHE A 412 10.42 31.28 -17.20
C PHE A 412 9.38 30.99 -16.11
N ARG A 413 8.72 32.05 -15.59
CA ARG A 413 7.67 31.89 -14.58
C ARG A 413 6.55 30.98 -15.07
N ASP A 414 6.09 31.20 -16.30
CA ASP A 414 4.95 30.47 -16.85
C ASP A 414 5.32 28.99 -17.10
N LEU A 415 6.49 28.72 -17.69
CA LEU A 415 6.98 27.36 -17.89
C LEU A 415 7.27 26.62 -16.59
N LEU A 416 7.82 27.29 -15.57
CA LEU A 416 8.04 26.68 -14.26
C LEU A 416 6.71 26.36 -13.56
N GLY A 417 5.69 27.20 -13.75
CA GLY A 417 4.33 26.91 -13.29
C GLY A 417 3.77 25.63 -13.92
N VAL A 418 3.90 25.47 -15.24
CA VAL A 418 3.49 24.25 -15.96
C VAL A 418 4.25 23.02 -15.45
N LEU A 419 5.57 23.11 -15.31
CA LEU A 419 6.40 22.03 -14.80
C LEU A 419 5.99 21.64 -13.36
N ASN A 420 5.84 22.61 -12.47
CA ASN A 420 5.45 22.37 -11.08
C ASN A 420 4.09 21.68 -11.00
N ALA A 421 3.11 22.14 -11.77
CA ALA A 421 1.77 21.55 -11.80
C ALA A 421 1.81 20.08 -12.26
N ARG A 422 2.58 19.78 -13.32
CA ARG A 422 2.70 18.42 -13.85
C ARG A 422 3.43 17.47 -12.92
N ILE A 423 4.52 17.92 -12.30
CA ILE A 423 5.23 17.11 -11.29
C ILE A 423 4.33 16.90 -10.06
N ALA A 424 3.58 17.92 -9.64
CA ALA A 424 2.64 17.82 -8.52
C ALA A 424 1.55 16.76 -8.76
N THR A 425 0.99 16.70 -9.99
CA THR A 425 0.01 15.67 -10.38
C THR A 425 0.58 14.25 -10.28
N GLU A 426 1.88 14.08 -10.53
CA GLU A 426 2.59 12.79 -10.45
C GLU A 426 3.31 12.58 -9.11
N SER A 427 3.01 13.38 -8.08
CA SER A 427 3.58 13.28 -6.74
C SER A 427 2.56 12.75 -5.74
N ASP A 428 2.99 11.87 -4.84
CA ASP A 428 2.14 11.33 -3.78
C ASP A 428 1.95 12.35 -2.63
N GLU A 429 2.88 13.32 -2.51
CA GLU A 429 2.78 14.41 -1.55
C GLU A 429 3.34 15.72 -2.13
N VAL A 430 2.62 16.82 -1.91
CA VAL A 430 3.06 18.17 -2.30
C VAL A 430 3.07 19.09 -1.08
N LEU A 431 4.21 19.72 -0.82
CA LEU A 431 4.45 20.59 0.32
C LEU A 431 4.78 22.00 -0.15
N LEU A 432 4.08 23.01 0.36
CA LEU A 432 4.44 24.42 0.20
C LEU A 432 5.16 24.91 1.46
N MET A 433 6.39 25.39 1.30
CA MET A 433 7.19 25.93 2.39
C MET A 433 6.95 27.43 2.58
N VAL A 434 6.53 27.79 3.79
CA VAL A 434 6.32 29.18 4.20
C VAL A 434 7.03 29.43 5.53
N ALA A 435 8.00 30.35 5.55
CA ALA A 435 8.77 30.70 6.74
C ALA A 435 9.37 29.49 7.49
N GLY A 436 9.88 28.49 6.75
CA GLY A 436 10.46 27.27 7.33
C GLY A 436 9.45 26.20 7.72
N ARG A 437 8.14 26.41 7.50
CA ARG A 437 7.08 25.47 7.87
C ARG A 437 6.46 24.83 6.62
N PRO A 438 6.24 23.50 6.62
CA PRO A 438 5.53 22.83 5.54
C PRO A 438 4.02 23.01 5.67
N LEU A 439 3.37 23.36 4.57
CA LEU A 439 1.93 23.28 4.36
C LEU A 439 1.66 22.18 3.35
N ARG A 440 0.93 21.13 3.75
CA ARG A 440 0.53 20.07 2.82
C ARG A 440 -0.58 20.59 1.91
N LEU A 441 -0.38 20.48 0.60
CA LEU A 441 -1.43 20.77 -0.38
C LEU A 441 -2.30 19.52 -0.56
N PRO A 442 -3.64 19.66 -0.66
CA PRO A 442 -4.51 18.53 -0.93
C PRO A 442 -4.20 17.90 -2.30
N ALA A 443 -4.45 16.60 -2.43
CA ALA A 443 -4.40 15.93 -3.73
C ALA A 443 -5.44 16.58 -4.68
N GLN A 444 -5.10 16.64 -5.97
CA GLN A 444 -5.98 17.18 -7.01
C GLN A 444 -7.18 16.28 -7.27
#